data_AF-A0A6A5QTT0-F1
#
_entry.id   AF-A0A6A5QTT0-F1
#
_cell.length_a   1.000
_cell.length_b   1.000
_cell.length_c   1.000
_cell.angle_alpha   90.00
_cell.angle_beta   90.00
_cell.angle_gamma   90.00
#
_symmetry.space_group_name_H-M   'P 1'
#
loop_
_entity.id
_entity.type
_entity.pdbx_description
1 polymer ?
#
loop_
_entity_poly.entity_id
_entity_poly.type
_entity_poly.pdbx_seq_one_letter_code
_entity_poly.pdbx_strand_id
1 'polypeptide(L)'
;MFFPRYKEFGEPAAVWEHPADVLAITVKQHHLQDRSNWKMGESFFYKKHSKAKCVRDLMYPGSAWEYSTTEDTNEVSITSKKGKSKAKSKIMVKRDSALKCYSEKTATTGRYDLSTVMSRAFVLFNEATSRPTWEFSAQVWFKAIGWLHKDLHMDITVI
;
A
#
# COMPACT_ATOMS: atom_id res chain seq x y z
N MET A 1 -14.72 5.53 -17.31
CA MET A 1 -14.18 6.51 -16.35
C MET A 1 -12.75 6.83 -16.75
N PHE A 2 -12.50 7.99 -17.35
CA PHE A 2 -11.14 8.45 -17.69
C PHE A 2 -10.91 9.76 -16.96
N PHE A 3 -9.88 9.80 -16.12
CA PHE A 3 -9.56 10.95 -15.28
C PHE A 3 -8.27 11.61 -15.78
N PRO A 4 -8.19 12.96 -15.79
CA PRO A 4 -7.01 13.68 -16.27
C PRO A 4 -5.76 13.31 -15.46
N ARG A 5 -4.62 13.11 -16.16
CA ARG A 5 -3.35 12.71 -15.55
C ARG A 5 -2.81 13.84 -14.67
N TYR A 6 -2.98 13.73 -13.35
CA TYR A 6 -2.17 14.48 -12.40
C TYR A 6 -0.69 14.17 -12.61
N LYS A 7 0.20 15.15 -12.39
CA LYS A 7 1.65 14.91 -12.32
C LYS A 7 1.86 13.71 -11.37
N GLU A 8 2.49 12.65 -11.86
CA GLU A 8 2.43 11.29 -11.32
C GLU A 8 3.13 11.09 -9.96
N PHE A 9 3.46 12.16 -9.24
CA PHE A 9 4.33 12.17 -8.08
C PHE A 9 3.78 13.03 -6.93
N GLY A 10 4.09 12.64 -5.70
CA GLY A 10 3.77 13.38 -4.48
C GLY A 10 2.37 13.14 -3.92
N GLU A 11 1.98 13.98 -2.96
CA GLU A 11 0.75 13.86 -2.20
C GLU A 11 -0.53 13.95 -3.06
N PRO A 12 -0.65 14.81 -4.09
CA PRO A 12 -1.86 14.85 -4.91
C PRO A 12 -2.11 13.53 -5.66
N ALA A 13 -1.04 12.90 -6.15
CA ALA A 13 -1.12 11.59 -6.78
C ALA A 13 -1.46 10.49 -5.76
N ALA A 14 -1.03 10.63 -4.51
CA ALA A 14 -1.39 9.71 -3.43
C ALA A 14 -2.87 9.84 -3.03
N VAL A 15 -3.38 11.07 -2.93
CA VAL A 15 -4.81 11.37 -2.73
C VAL A 15 -5.64 10.79 -3.88
N TRP A 16 -5.09 10.73 -5.10
CA TRP A 16 -5.74 10.12 -6.24
C TRP A 16 -5.83 8.59 -6.19
N GLU A 17 -4.80 7.91 -5.67
CA GLU A 17 -4.79 6.45 -5.54
C GLU A 17 -5.70 5.95 -4.41
N HIS A 18 -5.84 6.74 -3.35
CA HIS A 18 -6.62 6.39 -2.16
C HIS A 18 -8.12 6.05 -2.41
N PRO A 19 -8.89 6.78 -3.25
CA PRO A 19 -10.26 6.42 -3.60
C PRO A 19 -10.42 5.00 -4.12
N ALA A 20 -9.44 4.50 -4.88
CA ALA A 20 -9.46 3.13 -5.40
C ALA A 20 -9.35 2.11 -4.26
N ASP A 21 -8.51 2.37 -3.25
CA ASP A 21 -8.40 1.54 -2.06
C ASP A 21 -9.72 1.52 -1.27
N VAL A 22 -10.33 2.69 -1.05
CA VAL A 22 -11.62 2.82 -0.35
C VAL A 22 -12.73 2.07 -1.07
N LEU A 23 -12.83 2.24 -2.39
CA LEU A 23 -13.84 1.55 -3.19
C LEU A 23 -13.63 0.03 -3.14
N ALA A 24 -12.41 -0.43 -3.41
CA ALA A 24 -12.09 -1.84 -3.46
C ALA A 24 -12.37 -2.54 -2.12
N ILE A 25 -11.94 -1.94 -1.00
CA ILE A 25 -12.17 -2.54 0.31
C ILE A 25 -13.65 -2.50 0.68
N THR A 26 -14.36 -1.42 0.38
CA THR A 26 -15.80 -1.30 0.67
C THR A 26 -16.60 -2.36 -0.10
N VAL A 27 -16.32 -2.54 -1.40
CA VAL A 27 -16.97 -3.57 -2.22
C VAL A 27 -16.64 -4.97 -1.69
N LYS A 28 -15.38 -5.23 -1.35
CA LYS A 28 -14.95 -6.52 -0.79
C LYS A 28 -15.70 -6.83 0.51
N GLN A 29 -15.69 -5.91 1.47
CA GLN A 29 -16.32 -6.10 2.78
C GLN A 29 -17.84 -6.24 2.65
N HIS A 30 -18.47 -5.47 1.74
CA HIS A 30 -19.89 -5.61 1.46
C HIS A 30 -20.22 -6.97 0.86
N HIS A 31 -19.43 -7.44 -0.12
CA HIS A 31 -19.67 -8.74 -0.75
C HIS A 31 -19.47 -9.91 0.23
N LEU A 32 -18.39 -9.88 1.02
CA LEU A 32 -18.04 -10.96 1.94
C LEU A 32 -18.74 -10.87 3.29
N GLN A 33 -19.43 -9.75 3.57
CA GLN A 33 -19.97 -9.41 4.89
C GLN A 33 -18.90 -9.46 6.01
N ASP A 34 -17.62 -9.32 5.65
CA ASP A 34 -16.48 -9.31 6.55
C ASP A 34 -15.99 -7.89 6.74
N ARG A 35 -16.23 -7.34 7.93
CA ARG A 35 -15.90 -5.96 8.28
C ARG A 35 -14.49 -5.80 8.88
N SER A 36 -13.81 -6.91 9.13
CA SER A 36 -12.53 -6.95 9.85
C SER A 36 -11.33 -7.10 8.95
N ASN A 37 -11.55 -7.59 7.72
CA ASN A 37 -10.48 -7.82 6.77
C ASN A 37 -10.18 -6.55 5.96
N TRP A 38 -9.03 -5.96 6.28
CA TRP A 38 -8.49 -4.74 5.68
C TRP A 38 -7.38 -5.01 4.66
N LYS A 39 -7.24 -6.25 4.19
CA LYS A 39 -6.24 -6.63 3.19
C LYS A 39 -6.82 -6.58 1.79
N MET A 40 -6.02 -6.16 0.81
CA MET A 40 -6.44 -6.10 -0.60
C MET A 40 -5.63 -7.06 -1.47
N GLY A 41 -6.31 -7.73 -2.40
CA GLY A 41 -5.65 -8.58 -3.39
C GLY A 41 -5.00 -9.85 -2.81
N GLU A 42 -5.52 -10.36 -1.69
CA GLU A 42 -5.07 -11.61 -1.07
C GLU A 42 -5.18 -12.81 -2.03
N SER A 43 -6.17 -12.79 -2.93
CA SER A 43 -6.41 -13.84 -3.93
C SER A 43 -5.38 -13.87 -5.07
N PHE A 44 -4.62 -12.80 -5.29
CA PHE A 44 -3.59 -12.77 -6.34
C PHE A 44 -2.34 -13.56 -5.95
N PHE A 45 -2.11 -13.81 -4.66
CA PHE A 45 -0.92 -14.51 -4.19
C PHE A 45 -1.24 -15.98 -3.95
N TYR A 46 -0.63 -16.85 -4.77
CA TYR A 46 -0.71 -18.29 -4.55
C TYR A 46 0.14 -18.66 -3.33
N LYS A 47 -0.52 -19.16 -2.28
CA LYS A 47 0.06 -19.46 -0.94
C LYS A 47 1.29 -20.38 -0.95
N LYS A 48 1.55 -21.12 -2.04
CA LYS A 48 2.66 -22.09 -2.11
C LYS A 48 4.03 -21.49 -2.44
N HIS A 49 4.10 -20.28 -3.01
CA HIS A 49 5.36 -19.73 -3.52
C HIS A 49 5.65 -18.29 -3.12
N SER A 50 4.73 -17.61 -2.44
CA SER A 50 4.91 -16.21 -2.04
C SER A 50 4.77 -16.02 -0.53
N LYS A 51 5.71 -15.29 0.06
CA LYS A 51 5.60 -14.75 1.43
C LYS A 51 4.71 -13.48 1.48
N ALA A 52 4.22 -12.99 0.33
CA ALA A 52 3.22 -11.94 0.30
C ALA A 52 1.86 -12.47 0.76
N LYS A 53 1.23 -11.69 1.64
CA LYS A 53 -0.10 -11.96 2.18
C LYS A 53 -1.18 -11.30 1.33
N CYS A 54 -0.87 -10.12 0.78
CA CYS A 54 -1.78 -9.26 0.06
C CYS A 54 -0.98 -8.23 -0.75
N VAL A 55 -1.66 -7.50 -1.63
CA VAL A 55 -1.05 -6.39 -2.38
C VAL A 55 -0.79 -5.23 -1.43
N ARG A 56 -1.76 -4.94 -0.56
CA ARG A 56 -1.71 -3.89 0.47
C ARG A 56 -2.51 -4.32 1.70
N ASP A 57 -2.02 -3.95 2.88
CA ASP A 57 -2.74 -4.04 4.15
C ASP A 57 -3.04 -2.61 4.63
N LEU A 58 -4.32 -2.24 4.67
CA LEU A 58 -4.72 -0.87 5.01
C LEU A 58 -4.67 -0.63 6.53
N MET A 59 -4.82 -1.69 7.34
CA MET A 59 -4.78 -1.57 8.80
C MET A 59 -3.34 -1.48 9.30
N TYR A 60 -2.47 -2.30 8.72
CA TYR A 60 -1.05 -2.38 9.04
C TYR A 60 -0.17 -2.14 7.80
N PRO A 61 -0.07 -0.89 7.30
CA PRO A 61 0.81 -0.57 6.18
C PRO A 61 2.26 -0.99 6.44
N GLY A 62 2.93 -1.56 5.43
CA GLY A 62 4.27 -2.12 5.60
C GLY A 62 4.28 -3.62 5.94
N SER A 63 3.12 -4.25 6.12
CA SER A 63 3.02 -5.66 6.52
C SER A 63 2.59 -6.62 5.41
N ALA A 64 2.34 -6.09 4.20
CA ALA A 64 1.77 -6.87 3.10
C ALA A 64 2.70 -7.98 2.60
N TRP A 65 4.02 -7.74 2.59
CA TRP A 65 5.01 -8.68 2.10
C TRP A 65 6.41 -8.43 2.68
N GLU A 66 7.17 -9.53 2.84
CA GLU A 66 8.60 -9.52 3.14
C GLU A 66 9.28 -10.65 2.35
N TYR A 67 10.28 -10.29 1.56
CA TYR A 67 11.05 -11.24 0.76
C TYR A 67 12.52 -11.21 1.21
N SER A 68 13.05 -12.37 1.53
CA SER A 68 14.48 -12.56 1.79
C SER A 68 15.13 -13.15 0.53
N THR A 69 16.03 -12.41 -0.10
CA THR A 69 16.86 -12.91 -1.20
C THR A 69 18.29 -13.08 -0.69
N THR A 70 18.82 -14.29 -0.81
CA THR A 70 20.26 -14.52 -0.69
C THR A 70 20.90 -14.12 -2.00
N GLU A 71 21.66 -13.02 -1.98
CA GLU A 71 22.55 -12.71 -3.08
C GLU A 71 23.92 -13.31 -2.74
N ASP A 72 24.40 -14.19 -3.61
CA ASP A 72 25.78 -14.66 -3.57
C ASP A 72 26.66 -13.51 -4.06
N THR A 73 27.10 -12.69 -3.12
CA THR A 73 28.13 -11.70 -3.41
C THR A 73 29.44 -12.45 -3.62
N ASN A 74 29.98 -12.41 -4.84
CA ASN A 74 31.37 -12.80 -5.15
C ASN A 74 32.37 -11.80 -4.54
N GLU A 75 32.19 -11.38 -3.29
CA GLU A 75 33.19 -10.63 -2.56
C GLU A 75 34.30 -11.59 -2.15
N VAL A 76 35.28 -11.71 -3.05
CA VAL A 76 36.55 -12.38 -2.76
C VAL A 76 37.31 -11.50 -1.77
N SER A 77 37.09 -11.71 -0.47
CA SER A 77 37.99 -11.16 0.53
C SER A 77 39.32 -11.93 0.46
N ILE A 78 40.32 -11.35 -0.20
CA ILE A 78 41.68 -11.90 -0.24
C ILE A 78 42.29 -11.70 1.14
N THR A 79 42.06 -12.64 2.06
CA THR A 79 42.90 -12.79 3.25
C THR A 79 44.05 -13.72 2.91
N SER A 80 45.25 -13.16 2.93
CA SER A 80 46.51 -13.80 2.56
C SER A 80 46.76 -15.16 3.23
N LYS A 81 47.23 -16.10 2.40
CA LYS A 81 48.02 -17.30 2.69
C LYS A 81 47.37 -18.38 3.58
N LYS A 82 46.97 -19.47 2.91
CA LYS A 82 46.49 -20.78 3.44
C LYS A 82 45.14 -20.74 4.16
N GLY A 83 44.04 -20.79 3.40
CA GLY A 83 42.73 -21.07 4.00
C GLY A 83 41.60 -21.00 2.99
N LYS A 84 40.72 -22.01 3.03
CA LYS A 84 39.52 -22.17 2.20
C LYS A 84 38.75 -20.86 2.01
N SER A 85 38.43 -20.54 0.75
CA SER A 85 37.49 -19.49 0.37
C SER A 85 36.11 -19.82 0.95
N LYS A 86 35.63 -19.05 1.93
CA LYS A 86 34.22 -19.09 2.35
C LYS A 86 33.49 -17.98 1.62
N ALA A 87 32.61 -18.34 0.70
CA ALA A 87 31.63 -17.40 0.16
C ALA A 87 30.82 -16.82 1.33
N LYS A 88 30.81 -15.50 1.48
CA LYS A 88 29.88 -14.82 2.39
C LYS A 88 28.59 -14.60 1.62
N SER A 89 27.55 -15.35 1.97
CA SER A 89 26.20 -15.06 1.50
C SER A 89 25.65 -13.87 2.27
N LYS A 90 25.17 -12.85 1.56
CA LYS A 90 24.49 -11.69 2.16
C LYS A 90 22.98 -11.89 1.99
N ILE A 91 22.26 -11.93 3.10
CA ILE A 91 20.79 -11.98 3.07
C ILE A 91 20.29 -10.54 2.90
N MET A 92 19.68 -10.24 1.75
CA MET A 92 18.95 -9.00 1.55
C MET A 92 17.47 -9.23 1.86
N VAL A 93 16.86 -8.33 2.62
CA VAL A 93 15.43 -8.38 2.93
C VAL A 93 14.73 -7.21 2.25
N LYS A 94 13.87 -7.49 1.26
CA LYS A 94 12.95 -6.52 0.66
C LYS A 94 11.65 -6.53 1.45
N ARG A 95 11.24 -5.37 1.94
CA ARG A 95 10.00 -5.16 2.69
C ARG A 95 9.10 -4.19 1.96
N ASP A 96 7.81 -4.30 2.26
CA ASP A 96 6.79 -3.34 1.86
C ASP A 96 7.24 -1.89 2.13
N SER A 97 7.31 -1.10 1.06
CA SER A 97 7.81 0.27 1.05
C SER A 97 6.89 1.26 1.75
N ALA A 98 5.62 0.89 1.98
CA ALA A 98 4.65 1.74 2.66
C ALA A 98 5.11 2.16 4.07
N LEU A 99 5.92 1.33 4.75
CA LEU A 99 6.44 1.65 6.08
C LEU A 99 7.28 2.93 6.09
N LYS A 100 7.98 3.23 4.98
CA LYS A 100 8.85 4.42 4.88
C LYS A 100 8.07 5.72 5.06
N CYS A 101 6.83 5.77 4.59
CA CYS A 101 5.95 6.94 4.75
C CYS A 101 5.61 7.25 6.22
N TYR A 102 5.77 6.27 7.11
CA TYR A 102 5.48 6.43 8.54
C TYR A 102 6.73 6.63 9.39
N SER A 103 7.91 6.24 8.90
CA SER A 103 9.17 6.30 9.66
C SER A 103 10.09 7.45 9.24
N GLU A 104 9.99 7.95 8.01
CA GLU A 104 10.94 8.91 7.44
C GLU A 104 10.24 10.22 7.06
N LYS A 105 10.65 11.34 7.68
CA LYS A 105 10.07 12.69 7.46
C LYS A 105 10.21 13.21 6.02
N THR A 106 11.11 12.65 5.22
CA THR A 106 11.47 13.14 3.87
C THR A 106 11.49 12.03 2.83
N ALA A 107 10.76 10.94 3.07
CA ALA A 107 10.75 9.83 2.13
C ALA A 107 10.20 10.30 0.77
N THR A 108 11.04 10.28 -0.27
CA THR A 108 10.60 10.38 -1.66
C THR A 108 9.96 9.05 -2.06
N THR A 109 8.78 8.81 -1.52
CA THR A 109 8.00 7.59 -1.76
C THR A 109 7.05 7.77 -2.92
N GLY A 110 6.76 6.69 -3.64
CA GLY A 110 5.83 6.73 -4.76
C GLY A 110 4.41 7.05 -4.30
N ARG A 111 3.55 7.45 -5.24
CA ARG A 111 2.13 7.73 -4.96
C ARG A 111 1.41 6.59 -4.23
N TYR A 112 1.78 5.34 -4.55
CA TYR A 112 1.19 4.13 -3.99
C TYR A 112 1.55 3.89 -2.52
N ASP A 113 2.77 4.28 -2.12
CA ASP A 113 3.22 4.17 -0.73
C ASP A 113 2.56 5.28 0.09
N LEU A 114 2.57 6.51 -0.42
CA LEU A 114 1.95 7.67 0.23
C LEU A 114 0.44 7.50 0.41
N SER A 115 -0.25 6.85 -0.55
CA SER A 115 -1.70 6.64 -0.45
C SER A 115 -2.08 5.79 0.75
N THR A 116 -1.16 4.95 1.26
CA THR A 116 -1.42 4.12 2.44
C THR A 116 -1.65 4.93 3.71
N VAL A 117 -1.15 6.17 3.79
CA VAL A 117 -1.42 7.09 4.91
C VAL A 117 -2.91 7.42 5.00
N MET A 118 -3.49 7.86 3.89
CA MET A 118 -4.91 8.16 3.79
C MET A 118 -5.76 6.89 3.93
N SER A 119 -5.34 5.79 3.31
CA SER A 119 -6.04 4.50 3.42
C SER A 119 -6.09 3.99 4.86
N ARG A 120 -5.02 4.16 5.63
CA ARG A 120 -5.03 3.82 7.06
C ARG A 120 -5.91 4.78 7.87
N ALA A 121 -5.89 6.08 7.56
CA ALA A 121 -6.78 7.04 8.21
C ALA A 121 -8.26 6.68 8.02
N PHE A 122 -8.63 6.21 6.82
CA PHE A 122 -9.96 5.68 6.54
C PHE A 122 -10.31 4.46 7.40
N VAL A 123 -9.39 3.49 7.55
CA VAL A 123 -9.59 2.32 8.41
C VAL A 123 -9.85 2.75 9.85
N LEU A 124 -8.99 3.61 10.40
CA LEU A 124 -9.11 4.09 11.77
C LEU A 124 -10.41 4.86 12.00
N PHE A 125 -10.81 5.68 11.03
CA PHE A 125 -12.11 6.35 11.07
C PHE A 125 -13.26 5.33 11.09
N ASN A 126 -13.21 4.31 10.22
CA ASN A 126 -14.26 3.32 10.17
C ASN A 126 -14.38 2.51 11.48
N GLU A 127 -13.25 2.05 12.03
CA GLU A 127 -13.20 1.36 13.33
C GLU A 127 -13.83 2.23 14.44
N ALA A 128 -13.50 3.52 14.48
CA ALA A 128 -14.06 4.45 15.45
C ALA A 128 -15.59 4.61 15.32
N THR A 129 -16.15 4.49 14.12
CA THR A 129 -17.60 4.59 13.91
C THR A 129 -18.34 3.31 14.25
N SER A 130 -17.64 2.15 14.27
CA SER A 130 -18.26 0.83 14.43
C SER A 130 -19.40 0.54 13.45
N ARG A 131 -19.44 1.23 12.30
CA ARG A 131 -20.42 1.00 11.22
C ARG A 131 -19.78 0.24 10.05
N PRO A 132 -20.59 -0.45 9.24
CA PRO A 132 -20.09 -1.00 7.98
C PRO A 132 -19.58 0.12 7.06
N THR A 133 -18.49 -0.16 6.33
CA THR A 133 -17.82 0.83 5.47
C THR A 133 -18.76 1.45 4.45
N TRP A 134 -19.63 0.63 3.84
CA TRP A 134 -20.59 1.05 2.81
C TRP A 134 -21.75 1.92 3.34
N GLU A 135 -22.04 1.87 4.63
CA GLU A 135 -23.16 2.63 5.22
C GLU A 135 -22.79 4.05 5.61
N PHE A 136 -21.52 4.31 5.89
CA PHE A 136 -21.11 5.58 6.46
C PHE A 136 -19.74 6.04 5.98
N SER A 137 -18.67 5.36 6.38
CA SER A 137 -17.31 5.84 6.17
C SER A 137 -16.98 6.09 4.71
N ALA A 138 -17.35 5.16 3.82
CA ALA A 138 -17.15 5.32 2.39
C ALA A 138 -17.93 6.51 1.84
N GLN A 139 -19.16 6.73 2.29
CA GLN A 139 -19.98 7.87 1.84
C GLN A 139 -19.37 9.21 2.26
N VAL A 140 -18.86 9.30 3.49
CA VAL A 140 -18.16 10.51 3.98
C VAL A 140 -16.93 10.77 3.13
N TRP A 141 -16.13 9.73 2.87
CA TRP A 141 -14.91 9.85 2.07
C TRP A 141 -15.18 10.24 0.62
N PHE A 142 -16.14 9.60 -0.05
CA PHE A 142 -16.50 9.95 -1.43
C PHE A 142 -17.09 11.35 -1.55
N LYS A 143 -17.85 11.81 -0.55
CA LYS A 143 -18.30 13.21 -0.49
C LYS A 143 -17.12 14.18 -0.36
N ALA A 144 -16.17 13.89 0.52
CA ALA A 144 -14.98 14.72 0.72
C ALA A 144 -14.12 14.80 -0.56
N ILE A 145 -13.90 13.66 -1.23
CA ILE A 145 -13.18 13.63 -2.52
C ILE A 145 -13.95 14.42 -3.59
N GLY A 146 -15.28 14.27 -3.65
CA GLY A 146 -16.13 15.01 -4.58
C GLY A 146 -16.11 16.53 -4.34
N TRP A 147 -15.97 16.98 -3.10
CA TRP A 147 -15.79 18.41 -2.77
C TRP A 147 -14.41 18.92 -3.18
N LEU A 148 -13.35 18.19 -2.81
CA LEU A 148 -11.98 18.51 -3.21
C LEU A 148 -11.89 18.71 -4.72
N HIS A 149 -12.61 17.87 -5.46
CA HIS A 149 -12.68 17.95 -6.92
C HIS A 149 -13.35 19.21 -7.46
N LYS A 150 -14.52 19.58 -6.89
CA LYS A 150 -15.28 20.77 -7.30
C LYS A 150 -14.50 22.06 -7.03
N ASP A 151 -13.87 22.14 -5.87
CA ASP A 151 -13.10 23.32 -5.46
C ASP A 151 -11.79 23.47 -6.27
N LEU A 152 -11.30 22.38 -6.88
CA LEU A 152 -10.11 22.39 -7.74
C LEU A 152 -10.41 22.60 -9.24
N HIS A 153 -11.65 22.89 -9.65
CA HIS A 153 -12.06 22.99 -11.07
C HIS A 153 -11.65 21.77 -11.90
N MET A 154 -11.61 20.60 -11.29
CA MET A 154 -11.42 19.38 -12.06
C MET A 154 -12.79 19.02 -12.67
N ASP A 155 -12.82 18.67 -13.95
CA ASP A 155 -14.02 18.17 -14.62
C ASP A 155 -14.10 16.64 -14.50
N ILE A 156 -15.13 16.15 -13.82
CA ILE A 156 -15.56 14.75 -13.88
C ILE A 156 -16.93 14.78 -14.51
N THR A 157 -16.99 14.37 -15.76
CA THR A 157 -18.24 13.94 -16.37
C THR A 157 -18.61 12.60 -15.73
N VAL A 158 -19.53 12.63 -14.78
CA VAL A 158 -20.21 11.42 -14.31
C VAL A 158 -21.20 11.06 -15.43
N ILE A 159 -20.94 9.97 -16.14
CA ILE A 159 -21.91 9.31 -17.03
C ILE A 159 -22.49 8.14 -16.26
#